data_AF-A0A7Y2MS40-F1
#
_entry.id   AF-A0A7Y2MS40-F1
#
_cell.length_a   1.000
_cell.length_b   1.000
_cell.length_c   1.000
_cell.angle_alpha   90.00
_cell.angle_beta   90.00
_cell.angle_gamma   90.00
#
_symmetry.space_group_name_H-M   'P 1'
#
loop_
_entity.id
_entity.type
_entity.pdbx_description
1 polymer ?
#
loop_
_entity_poly.entity_id
_entity_poly.type
_entity_poly.pdbx_seq_one_letter_code
_entity_poly.pdbx_strand_id
1 'polypeptide(L)'
;MVDQPVVLSQYFKHPSQKVWYAITDHEKMIQWFFDNIPSFSAEPGFKTRFIVENEGRVFPHLWEIIEVIDGEKITIDWKYEGYKGSSNVTFSIKKKGYGCILKVEHLNTSPYDTSIPEFTRESCQGGWDYFIKERLVKYLNK
;
A
#
# COMPACT_ATOMS: atom_id res chain seq x y z
N MET A 1 18.73 -8.05 -11.92
CA MET A 1 17.70 -7.25 -12.63
C MET A 1 16.60 -6.96 -11.63
N VAL A 2 16.03 -5.76 -11.67
CA VAL A 2 14.85 -5.43 -10.84
C VAL A 2 13.62 -6.00 -11.53
N ASP A 3 12.79 -6.73 -10.79
CA ASP A 3 11.59 -7.37 -11.35
C ASP A 3 10.57 -6.33 -11.86
N GLN A 4 9.71 -6.77 -12.79
CA GLN A 4 8.60 -5.92 -13.25
C GLN A 4 7.68 -5.57 -12.07
N PRO A 5 7.18 -4.33 -12.00
CA PRO A 5 6.32 -3.91 -10.91
C PRO A 5 5.03 -4.73 -10.85
N VAL A 6 4.54 -4.95 -9.64
CA VAL A 6 3.17 -5.43 -9.42
C VAL A 6 2.25 -4.23 -9.55
N VAL A 7 1.35 -4.27 -10.52
CA VAL A 7 0.44 -3.17 -10.84
C VAL A 7 -1.00 -3.65 -10.74
N LEU A 8 -1.78 -2.95 -9.93
CA LEU A 8 -3.20 -3.20 -9.73
C LEU A 8 -3.99 -1.93 -10.00
N SER A 9 -5.20 -2.06 -10.55
CA SER A 9 -6.14 -0.95 -10.67
C SER A 9 -7.54 -1.38 -10.31
N GLN A 10 -8.25 -0.54 -9.56
CA GLN A 10 -9.61 -0.77 -9.12
C GLN A 10 -10.45 0.48 -9.34
N TYR A 11 -11.61 0.31 -9.97
CA TYR A 11 -12.60 1.37 -10.09
C TYR A 11 -13.47 1.42 -8.82
N PHE A 12 -13.67 2.62 -8.30
CA PHE A 12 -14.57 2.90 -7.19
C PHE A 12 -15.65 3.86 -7.64
N LYS A 13 -16.92 3.49 -7.39
CA LYS A 13 -18.09 4.37 -7.60
C LYS A 13 -18.25 5.36 -6.44
N HIS A 14 -17.15 6.00 -6.06
CA HIS A 14 -17.06 6.99 -4.98
C HIS A 14 -16.25 8.20 -5.46
N PRO A 15 -16.48 9.40 -4.91
CA PRO A 15 -15.66 10.57 -5.23
C PRO A 15 -14.18 10.32 -4.95
N SER A 16 -13.29 10.86 -5.79
CA SER A 16 -11.84 10.67 -5.66
C SER A 16 -11.33 11.08 -4.27
N GLN A 17 -11.88 12.15 -3.70
CA GLN A 17 -11.54 12.63 -2.36
C GLN A 17 -11.89 11.63 -1.25
N LYS A 18 -13.01 10.90 -1.36
CA LYS A 18 -13.38 9.86 -0.40
C LYS A 18 -12.37 8.70 -0.44
N VAL A 19 -11.97 8.29 -1.65
CA VAL A 19 -10.97 7.24 -1.84
C VAL A 19 -9.58 7.71 -1.40
N TRP A 20 -9.24 8.98 -1.65
CA TRP A 20 -7.99 9.58 -1.19
C TRP A 20 -7.87 9.53 0.34
N TYR A 21 -8.88 10.02 1.07
CA TYR A 21 -8.86 9.95 2.53
C TYR A 21 -8.82 8.52 3.05
N ALA A 22 -9.45 7.55 2.37
CA ALA A 22 -9.35 6.16 2.79
C ALA A 22 -7.91 5.61 2.78
N ILE A 23 -7.03 6.17 1.93
CA ILE A 23 -5.63 5.74 1.80
C ILE A 23 -4.61 6.67 2.47
N THR A 24 -5.02 7.86 2.96
CA THR A 24 -4.11 8.85 3.56
C THR A 24 -4.47 9.26 5.00
N ASP A 25 -5.66 8.94 5.47
CA ASP A 25 -6.10 9.24 6.84
C ASP A 25 -5.92 8.01 7.73
N HIS A 26 -5.15 8.18 8.81
CA HIS A 26 -4.78 7.08 9.70
C HIS A 26 -5.99 6.33 10.26
N GLU A 27 -6.99 7.04 10.77
CA GLU A 27 -8.20 6.45 11.38
C GLU A 27 -9.02 5.64 10.38
N LYS A 28 -8.90 5.94 9.08
CA LYS A 28 -9.57 5.22 7.99
C LYS A 28 -8.72 4.04 7.52
N MET A 29 -7.41 4.23 7.39
CA MET A 29 -6.47 3.18 6.99
C MET A 29 -6.53 1.98 7.93
N ILE A 30 -6.58 2.18 9.24
CA ILE A 30 -6.62 1.08 10.22
C ILE A 30 -7.92 0.24 10.13
N GLN A 31 -8.96 0.73 9.46
CA GLN A 31 -10.22 0.00 9.30
C GLN A 31 -10.18 -1.02 8.17
N TRP A 32 -9.22 -0.92 7.25
CA TRP A 32 -9.16 -1.76 6.06
C TRP A 32 -7.77 -2.14 5.58
N PHE A 33 -6.66 -1.59 6.10
CA PHE A 33 -5.30 -1.85 5.59
C PHE A 33 -4.35 -2.56 6.58
N PHE A 34 -3.95 -1.92 7.66
CA PHE A 34 -3.30 -2.59 8.79
C PHE A 34 -3.79 -1.89 10.05
N ASP A 35 -4.46 -2.64 10.93
CA ASP A 35 -5.12 -2.11 12.12
C ASP A 35 -4.13 -1.63 13.18
N ASN A 36 -2.90 -2.12 13.12
CA ASN A 36 -1.83 -1.83 14.06
C ASN A 36 -0.82 -0.79 13.57
N ILE A 37 -1.12 -0.03 12.52
CA ILE A 37 -0.34 1.17 12.17
C ILE A 37 -0.44 2.12 13.37
N PRO A 38 0.67 2.50 14.03
CA PRO A 38 0.59 3.30 15.25
C PRO A 38 0.26 4.77 14.96
N SER A 39 0.74 5.28 13.83
CA SER A 39 0.53 6.65 13.36
C SER A 39 0.81 6.73 11.87
N PHE A 40 0.13 7.65 11.18
CA PHE A 40 0.35 7.94 9.78
C PHE A 40 0.15 9.44 9.48
N SER A 41 1.07 10.04 8.71
CA SER A 41 0.92 11.36 8.11
C SER A 41 1.25 11.28 6.63
N ALA A 42 0.40 11.85 5.77
CA ALA A 42 0.62 11.93 4.33
C ALA A 42 1.56 13.10 3.99
N GLU A 43 2.77 13.08 4.54
CA GLU A 43 3.78 14.15 4.40
C GLU A 43 5.15 13.52 4.10
N PRO A 44 5.88 14.00 3.07
CA PRO A 44 7.24 13.52 2.80
C PRO A 44 8.15 13.61 4.03
N GLY A 45 8.89 12.54 4.29
CA GLY A 45 9.77 12.38 5.45
C GLY A 45 9.09 11.78 6.68
N PHE A 46 7.76 11.62 6.70
CA PHE A 46 7.08 10.90 7.77
C PHE A 46 7.51 9.43 7.79
N LYS A 47 7.74 8.88 8.99
CA LYS A 47 8.18 7.49 9.19
C LYS A 47 7.30 6.78 10.19
N THR A 48 7.05 5.50 9.96
CA THR A 48 6.32 4.65 10.90
C THR A 48 6.87 3.22 10.86
N ARG A 49 6.74 2.51 11.99
CA ARG A 49 7.19 1.13 12.15
C ARG A 49 6.11 0.33 12.87
N PHE A 50 5.79 -0.84 12.35
CA PHE A 50 4.81 -1.76 12.96
C PHE A 50 5.10 -3.21 12.55
N ILE A 51 4.56 -4.17 13.30
CA ILE A 51 4.86 -5.59 13.10
C ILE A 51 3.66 -6.29 12.49
N VAL A 52 3.84 -6.99 11.37
CA VAL A 52 2.81 -7.87 10.81
C VAL A 52 3.31 -9.30 10.92
N GLU A 53 2.46 -10.20 11.39
CA GLU A 53 2.75 -11.63 11.41
C GLU A 53 1.97 -12.34 10.31
N ASN A 54 2.64 -13.19 9.55
CA ASN A 54 2.00 -14.05 8.55
C ASN A 54 2.63 -15.44 8.62
N GLU A 55 1.80 -16.48 8.74
CA GLU A 55 2.24 -17.89 8.84
C GLU A 55 3.38 -18.13 9.85
N GLY A 56 3.36 -17.43 10.99
CA GLY A 56 4.39 -17.54 12.03
C GLY A 56 5.71 -16.82 11.71
N ARG A 57 5.81 -16.09 10.58
CA ARG A 57 6.91 -15.18 10.28
C ARG A 57 6.54 -13.75 10.66
N VAL A 58 7.51 -13.03 11.21
CA VAL A 58 7.36 -11.65 11.69
C VAL A 58 7.95 -10.70 10.66
N PHE A 59 7.16 -9.75 10.18
CA PHE A 59 7.53 -8.74 9.18
C PHE A 59 7.44 -7.34 9.80
N PRO A 60 8.53 -6.82 10.41
CA PRO A 60 8.53 -5.47 10.95
C PRO A 60 8.60 -4.47 9.80
N HIS A 61 7.47 -3.88 9.44
CA HIS A 61 7.37 -2.88 8.39
C HIS A 61 8.10 -1.60 8.82
N LEU A 62 8.91 -1.05 7.92
CA LEU A 62 9.55 0.25 8.03
C LEU A 62 9.08 1.07 6.84
N TRP A 63 8.24 2.07 7.10
CA TRP A 63 7.70 2.94 6.05
C TRP A 63 8.27 4.33 6.17
N GLU A 64 8.55 4.94 5.03
CA GLU A 64 8.85 6.35 4.88
C GLU A 64 8.05 6.92 3.72
N ILE A 65 7.31 8.01 3.95
CA ILE A 65 6.63 8.71 2.87
C ILE A 65 7.68 9.51 2.08
N ILE A 66 7.80 9.27 0.79
CA ILE A 66 8.83 9.91 -0.04
C ILE A 66 8.27 10.93 -1.03
N GLU A 67 6.98 10.83 -1.37
CA GLU A 67 6.33 11.76 -2.28
C GLU A 67 4.82 11.82 -2.01
N VAL A 68 4.26 13.03 -2.06
CA VAL A 68 2.81 13.26 -1.96
C VAL A 68 2.41 14.37 -2.94
N ILE A 69 1.38 14.10 -3.74
CA ILE A 69 0.62 15.07 -4.52
C ILE A 69 -0.83 14.93 -4.02
N ASP A 70 -1.30 15.91 -3.27
CA ASP A 70 -2.58 15.82 -2.58
C ASP A 70 -3.75 15.53 -3.55
N GLY A 71 -4.59 14.57 -3.17
CA GLY A 71 -5.71 14.08 -3.97
C GLY A 71 -5.35 13.21 -5.18
N GLU A 72 -4.07 13.03 -5.48
CA GLU A 72 -3.61 12.42 -6.73
C GLU A 72 -2.64 11.25 -6.53
N LYS A 73 -1.63 11.38 -5.68
CA LYS A 73 -0.54 10.40 -5.58
C LYS A 73 0.15 10.40 -4.22
N ILE A 74 0.43 9.24 -3.66
CA ILE A 74 1.32 9.06 -2.51
C ILE A 74 2.26 7.89 -2.76
N THR A 75 3.54 8.09 -2.48
CA THR A 75 4.60 7.08 -2.63
C THR A 75 5.24 6.81 -1.27
N ILE A 76 5.34 5.54 -0.93
CA ILE A 76 5.91 5.01 0.31
C ILE A 76 7.16 4.20 -0.04
N ASP A 77 8.30 4.55 0.54
CA ASP A 77 9.45 3.64 0.64
C ASP A 77 9.09 2.56 1.67
N TRP A 78 9.08 1.32 1.20
CA TRP A 78 8.57 0.16 1.90
C TRP A 78 9.71 -0.82 2.12
N LYS A 79 10.01 -1.09 3.39
CA LYS A 79 11.07 -2.01 3.82
C LYS A 79 10.58 -2.87 4.97
N TYR A 80 11.34 -3.94 5.23
CA TYR A 80 11.15 -4.77 6.41
C TYR A 80 12.45 -4.80 7.22
N GLU A 81 12.39 -4.40 8.49
CA GLU A 81 13.54 -4.43 9.39
C GLU A 81 14.06 -5.86 9.53
N GLY A 82 15.38 -6.04 9.39
CA GLY A 82 16.02 -7.36 9.47
C GLY A 82 15.96 -8.17 8.17
N TYR A 83 15.28 -7.69 7.13
CA TYR A 83 15.24 -8.33 5.83
C TYR A 83 15.99 -7.53 4.77
N LYS A 84 16.52 -8.23 3.76
CA LYS A 84 17.07 -7.61 2.56
C LYS A 84 15.95 -7.22 1.60
N GLY A 85 16.18 -6.19 0.82
CA GLY A 85 15.25 -5.70 -0.17
C GLY A 85 14.58 -4.40 0.24
N SER A 86 14.04 -3.72 -0.76
CA SER A 86 13.31 -2.47 -0.60
C SER A 86 12.41 -2.28 -1.80
N SER A 87 11.31 -1.57 -1.62
CA SER A 87 10.39 -1.25 -2.69
C SER A 87 9.78 0.13 -2.51
N ASN A 88 9.26 0.67 -3.60
CA ASN A 88 8.40 1.83 -3.60
C ASN A 88 6.98 1.37 -3.89
N VAL A 89 6.05 1.76 -3.03
CA VAL A 89 4.62 1.54 -3.20
C VAL A 89 3.96 2.87 -3.52
N THR A 90 3.40 2.99 -4.71
CA THR A 90 2.74 4.20 -5.19
C THR A 90 1.25 3.96 -5.31
N PHE A 91 0.45 4.72 -4.57
CA PHE A 91 -0.99 4.84 -4.80
C PHE A 91 -1.24 6.07 -5.66
N SER A 92 -2.06 5.93 -6.70
CA SER A 92 -2.47 7.05 -7.54
C SER A 92 -3.97 7.00 -7.86
N ILE A 93 -4.62 8.16 -7.84
CA ILE A 93 -6.05 8.28 -8.10
C ILE A 93 -6.28 9.10 -9.36
N LYS A 94 -7.08 8.56 -10.27
CA LYS A 94 -7.55 9.26 -11.46
C LYS A 94 -9.07 9.37 -11.44
N LYS A 95 -9.60 10.59 -11.55
CA LYS A 95 -11.05 10.84 -11.67
C LYS A 95 -11.59 10.16 -12.94
N LYS A 96 -12.77 9.53 -12.84
CA LYS A 96 -13.46 8.87 -13.95
C LYS A 96 -14.98 8.99 -13.78
N GLY A 97 -15.56 10.00 -14.44
CA GLY A 97 -16.98 10.34 -14.28
C GLY A 97 -17.29 10.71 -12.83
N TYR A 98 -18.36 10.12 -12.28
CA TYR A 98 -18.73 10.26 -10.86
C TYR A 98 -17.87 9.45 -9.89
N GLY A 99 -17.00 8.57 -10.40
CA GLY A 99 -16.11 7.73 -9.61
C GLY A 99 -14.64 8.05 -9.84
N CYS A 100 -13.78 7.13 -9.42
CA CYS A 100 -12.34 7.21 -9.68
C CYS A 100 -11.72 5.83 -9.86
N ILE A 101 -10.53 5.81 -10.45
CA ILE A 101 -9.65 4.64 -10.50
C ILE A 101 -8.54 4.87 -9.49
N LEU A 102 -8.40 3.95 -8.54
CA LEU A 102 -7.19 3.82 -7.72
C LEU A 102 -6.26 2.83 -8.41
N LYS A 103 -5.01 3.23 -8.65
CA LYS A 103 -3.93 2.36 -9.11
C LYS A 103 -2.91 2.22 -7.99
N VAL A 104 -2.50 0.99 -7.72
CA VAL A 104 -1.36 0.66 -6.86
C VAL A 104 -0.25 0.11 -7.73
N GLU A 105 0.95 0.62 -7.54
CA GLU A 105 2.17 0.14 -8.18
C GLU A 105 3.21 -0.17 -7.10
N HIS A 106 3.60 -1.43 -7.00
CA HIS A 106 4.65 -1.89 -6.09
C HIS A 106 5.87 -2.26 -6.93
N LEU A 107 6.90 -1.42 -6.86
CA LEU A 107 8.14 -1.57 -7.59
C LEU A 107 9.28 -1.89 -6.62
N ASN A 108 9.94 -3.04 -6.78
CA ASN A 108 11.15 -3.34 -6.03
C ASN A 108 12.24 -2.34 -6.43
N THR A 109 12.90 -1.72 -5.47
CA THR A 109 14.08 -0.85 -5.70
C THR A 109 15.37 -1.60 -5.43
N SER A 110 15.31 -2.64 -4.59
CA SER A 110 16.33 -3.66 -4.44
C SER A 110 15.67 -5.04 -4.26
N PRO A 111 16.31 -6.14 -4.71
CA PRO A 111 15.68 -7.45 -4.71
C PRO A 111 15.45 -7.96 -3.28
N TYR A 112 14.25 -8.52 -3.06
CA TYR A 112 13.94 -9.29 -1.85
C TYR A 112 14.41 -10.74 -1.98
N ASP A 113 14.56 -11.43 -0.85
CA ASP A 113 14.88 -12.86 -0.83
C ASP A 113 13.63 -13.71 -1.16
N THR A 114 13.54 -14.15 -2.41
CA THR A 114 12.40 -14.92 -2.90
C THR A 114 12.36 -16.36 -2.41
N SER A 115 13.33 -16.81 -1.61
CA SER A 115 13.20 -18.06 -0.83
C SER A 115 12.15 -17.93 0.29
N ILE A 116 11.81 -16.69 0.67
CA ILE A 116 10.70 -16.39 1.58
C ILE A 116 9.42 -16.27 0.75
N PRO A 117 8.40 -17.13 0.97
CA PRO A 117 7.18 -17.16 0.16
C PRO A 117 6.45 -15.82 0.06
N GLU A 118 6.47 -15.01 1.13
CA GLU A 118 5.82 -13.69 1.18
C GLU A 118 6.49 -12.65 0.28
N PHE A 119 7.76 -12.84 -0.08
CA PHE A 119 8.50 -11.93 -0.95
C PHE A 119 8.45 -12.33 -2.43
N THR A 120 7.71 -13.38 -2.76
CA THR A 120 7.41 -13.72 -4.15
C THR A 120 6.48 -12.68 -4.78
N ARG A 121 6.53 -12.59 -6.11
CA ARG A 121 5.68 -11.67 -6.87
C ARG A 121 4.20 -12.05 -6.71
N GLU A 122 3.91 -13.35 -6.67
CA GLU A 122 2.58 -13.92 -6.50
C GLU A 122 1.97 -13.52 -5.15
N SER A 123 2.74 -13.62 -4.06
CA SER A 123 2.32 -13.15 -2.73
C SER A 123 2.08 -11.65 -2.70
N CYS A 124 2.96 -10.85 -3.33
CA CYS A 124 2.77 -9.40 -3.45
C CYS A 124 1.47 -9.06 -4.20
N GLN A 125 1.21 -9.72 -5.34
CA GLN A 125 -0.02 -9.55 -6.12
C GLN A 125 -1.25 -9.95 -5.31
N GLY A 126 -1.22 -11.11 -4.66
CA GLY A 126 -2.33 -11.61 -3.83
C GLY A 126 -2.66 -10.69 -2.65
N GLY A 127 -1.63 -10.16 -1.98
CA GLY A 127 -1.81 -9.17 -0.92
C GLY A 127 -2.51 -7.90 -1.42
N TRP A 128 -2.07 -7.34 -2.56
CA TRP A 128 -2.71 -6.15 -3.13
C TRP A 128 -4.14 -6.40 -3.61
N ASP A 129 -4.40 -7.56 -4.21
CA ASP A 129 -5.76 -7.94 -4.60
C ASP A 129 -6.67 -8.00 -3.37
N TYR A 130 -6.23 -8.65 -2.30
CA TYR A 130 -6.97 -8.71 -1.04
C TYR A 130 -7.23 -7.32 -0.44
N PHE A 131 -6.19 -6.49 -0.31
CA PHE A 131 -6.34 -5.17 0.29
C PHE A 131 -7.23 -4.24 -0.53
N ILE A 132 -7.03 -4.17 -1.85
CA ILE A 132 -7.68 -3.17 -2.70
C ILE A 132 -9.03 -3.64 -3.25
N LYS A 133 -9.12 -4.88 -3.74
CA LYS A 133 -10.36 -5.38 -4.37
C LYS A 133 -11.34 -5.95 -3.36
N GLU A 134 -10.90 -6.35 -2.17
CA GLU A 134 -11.80 -6.88 -1.14
C GLU A 134 -11.97 -5.91 0.02
N ARG A 135 -10.90 -5.62 0.77
CA ARG A 135 -11.04 -4.87 2.03
C ARG A 135 -11.41 -3.41 1.83
N LEU A 136 -10.72 -2.70 0.94
CA LEU A 136 -11.03 -1.31 0.63
C LEU A 136 -12.41 -1.15 -0.02
N VAL A 137 -12.78 -2.06 -0.93
CA VAL A 137 -14.13 -2.10 -1.53
C VAL A 137 -15.18 -2.27 -0.45
N LYS A 138 -15.01 -3.24 0.46
CA LYS A 138 -15.92 -3.47 1.57
C LYS A 138 -16.01 -2.25 2.47
N TYR A 139 -14.89 -1.62 2.82
CA TYR A 139 -14.85 -0.42 3.66
C TYR A 139 -15.60 0.76 3.03
N LEU A 140 -15.39 1.05 1.74
CA LEU A 140 -16.00 2.20 1.08
C LEU A 140 -17.51 2.04 0.82
N ASN A 141 -18.00 0.80 0.80
CA ASN A 141 -19.40 0.44 0.58
C ASN A 141 -20.19 0.13 1.87
N LYS A 142 -19.55 0.26 3.05
CA LYS A 142 -20.29 0.38 4.32
C LYS A 142 -21.05 1.71 4.34
#